data_AF-A0A8B3DB80-F1
#
_entry.id   AF-A0A8B3DB80-F1
#
_cell.length_a   1.000
_cell.length_b   1.000
_cell.length_c   1.000
_cell.angle_alpha   90.00
_cell.angle_beta   90.00
_cell.angle_gamma   90.00
#
_symmetry.space_group_name_H-M   'P 1'
#
loop_
_entity.id
_entity.type
_entity.pdbx_description
1 polymer ?
#
loop_
_entity_poly.entity_id
_entity_poly.type
_entity_poly.pdbx_seq_one_letter_code
_entity_poly.pdbx_strand_id
1 'polypeptide(L)'
;MSAPMNRNEEYDTKHSEPNCRPDQNNNDLHSTLVSLVKNTGANINEIRILELLLANEGQVVPRDVILKECWKGRVVTDNSLNVAIKKLRDMLNHHGYKEIITTITKQGYMVKLEHSKIREPPPNYAKLCLYVVSIICTVVLLLLAEILLHNELCYLLS
;
A
#
# COMPACT_ATOMS: atom_id res chain seq x y z
N MET A 1 -27.49 53.08 1.14
CA MET A 1 -27.36 51.77 1.80
C MET A 1 -26.28 50.99 1.07
N SER A 2 -25.17 50.79 1.79
CA SER A 2 -24.06 49.82 1.66
C SER A 2 -23.48 49.40 0.30
N ALA A 3 -22.18 49.70 0.11
CA ALA A 3 -21.23 48.89 -0.67
C ALA A 3 -20.81 47.64 0.15
N PRO A 4 -20.25 46.57 -0.48
CA PRO A 4 -18.79 46.40 -0.54
C PRO A 4 -18.29 45.80 -1.89
N MET A 5 -17.12 46.17 -2.41
CA MET A 5 -15.74 45.71 -2.13
C MET A 5 -15.28 44.56 -3.05
N ASN A 6 -14.34 44.90 -3.93
CA ASN A 6 -13.48 44.02 -4.71
C ASN A 6 -12.44 43.31 -3.80
N ARG A 7 -12.16 42.01 -4.01
CA ARG A 7 -10.79 41.48 -3.89
C ARG A 7 -10.66 40.04 -4.42
N ASN A 8 -9.52 39.80 -5.08
CA ASN A 8 -8.85 38.55 -5.43
C ASN A 8 -8.98 38.23 -6.94
N GLU A 9 -8.13 38.80 -7.80
CA GLU A 9 -6.71 38.40 -7.98
C GLU A 9 -6.66 36.94 -8.44
N GLU A 10 -6.51 36.72 -9.74
CA GLU A 10 -5.19 36.49 -10.33
C GLU A 10 -4.56 35.21 -9.78
N TYR A 11 -4.82 34.11 -10.49
CA TYR A 11 -3.96 32.94 -10.51
C TYR A 11 -3.71 32.57 -11.98
N ASP A 12 -3.14 33.52 -12.71
CA ASP A 12 -2.29 33.21 -13.85
C ASP A 12 -0.89 32.93 -13.27
N THR A 13 -0.64 31.68 -12.89
CA THR A 13 0.72 31.18 -12.72
C THR A 13 0.96 30.15 -13.80
N LYS A 14 1.37 30.64 -14.98
CA LYS A 14 2.19 29.87 -15.90
C LYS A 14 3.42 29.36 -15.14
N HIS A 15 3.51 28.05 -14.89
CA HIS A 15 4.78 27.34 -15.05
C HIS A 15 4.55 25.83 -15.18
N SER A 16 5.20 25.26 -16.19
CA SER A 16 5.35 23.84 -16.54
C SER A 16 4.09 23.08 -16.97
N GLU A 17 3.93 22.97 -18.28
CA GLU A 17 3.31 21.80 -18.93
C GLU A 17 3.89 20.50 -18.34
N PRO A 18 3.09 19.46 -18.12
CA PRO A 18 3.48 18.10 -18.40
C PRO A 18 2.80 17.70 -19.72
N ASN A 19 3.54 17.86 -20.81
CA ASN A 19 3.51 17.06 -22.03
C ASN A 19 2.27 16.13 -22.15
N CYS A 20 1.22 16.59 -22.84
CA CYS A 20 0.11 15.75 -23.27
C CYS A 20 0.58 14.74 -24.34
N ARG A 21 1.16 13.64 -23.90
CA ARG A 21 1.03 12.35 -24.57
C ARG A 21 0.17 11.49 -23.65
N PRO A 22 -0.95 10.90 -24.11
CA PRO A 22 -1.57 9.83 -23.36
C PRO A 22 -0.60 8.66 -23.43
N ASP A 23 0.25 8.54 -22.41
CA ASP A 23 1.25 7.50 -22.32
C ASP A 23 0.55 6.13 -22.39
N GLN A 24 0.80 5.36 -23.46
CA GLN A 24 0.27 4.00 -23.63
C GLN A 24 0.38 3.15 -22.33
N ASN A 25 1.42 3.42 -21.56
CA ASN A 25 1.75 2.81 -20.26
C ASN A 25 0.61 2.87 -19.22
N ASN A 26 -0.17 3.95 -19.14
CA ASN A 26 -1.23 4.06 -18.11
C ASN A 26 -2.44 3.20 -18.43
N ASN A 27 -2.84 3.13 -19.70
CA ASN A 27 -3.94 2.26 -20.14
C ASN A 27 -3.58 0.78 -19.98
N ASP A 28 -2.33 0.43 -20.23
CA ASP A 28 -1.80 -0.92 -20.04
C ASP A 28 -1.78 -1.32 -18.55
N LEU A 29 -1.38 -0.40 -17.66
CA LEU A 29 -1.34 -0.65 -16.22
C LEU A 29 -2.74 -0.77 -15.61
N HIS A 30 -3.67 0.11 -16.00
CA HIS A 30 -5.06 0.06 -15.54
C HIS A 30 -5.73 -1.28 -15.91
N SER A 31 -5.57 -1.71 -17.17
CA SER A 31 -6.12 -2.99 -17.63
C SER A 31 -5.48 -4.20 -16.92
N THR A 32 -4.18 -4.13 -16.65
CA THR A 32 -3.44 -5.17 -15.92
C THR A 32 -3.93 -5.29 -14.48
N LEU A 33 -4.05 -4.17 -13.75
CA LEU A 33 -4.53 -4.16 -12.36
C LEU A 33 -5.94 -4.70 -12.24
N VAL A 34 -6.83 -4.28 -13.15
CA VAL A 34 -8.21 -4.77 -13.18
C VAL A 34 -8.26 -6.27 -13.45
N SER A 35 -7.46 -6.77 -14.40
CA SER A 35 -7.39 -8.20 -14.72
C SER A 35 -6.83 -9.04 -13.57
N LEU A 36 -5.82 -8.52 -12.88
CA LEU A 36 -5.20 -9.15 -11.72
C LEU A 36 -6.19 -9.26 -10.54
N VAL A 37 -6.91 -8.17 -10.25
CA VAL A 37 -7.93 -8.17 -9.20
C VAL A 37 -9.11 -9.08 -9.55
N LYS A 38 -9.51 -9.13 -10.82
CA LYS A 38 -10.52 -10.09 -11.33
C LYS A 38 -10.10 -11.54 -11.09
N ASN A 39 -8.84 -11.89 -11.38
CA ASN A 39 -8.31 -13.25 -11.16
C ASN A 39 -8.23 -13.64 -9.67
N THR A 40 -8.20 -12.66 -8.78
CA THR A 40 -8.05 -12.87 -7.33
C THR A 40 -9.42 -13.05 -6.61
N GLY A 41 -10.54 -13.07 -7.35
CA GLY A 41 -11.86 -13.31 -6.78
C GLY A 41 -12.57 -12.06 -6.23
N ALA A 42 -12.28 -10.88 -6.79
CA ALA A 42 -13.05 -9.68 -6.51
C ALA A 42 -14.50 -9.81 -7.02
N ASN A 43 -15.44 -9.26 -6.26
CA ASN A 43 -16.83 -9.16 -6.70
C ASN A 43 -17.00 -7.99 -7.69
N ILE A 44 -18.11 -7.98 -8.44
CA ILE A 44 -18.44 -6.97 -9.45
C ILE A 44 -18.36 -5.53 -8.90
N ASN A 45 -18.77 -5.31 -7.65
CA ASN A 45 -18.74 -3.98 -7.05
C ASN A 45 -17.31 -3.55 -6.71
N GLU A 46 -16.48 -4.46 -6.21
CA GLU A 46 -15.06 -4.19 -5.92
C GLU A 46 -14.31 -3.85 -7.20
N ILE A 47 -14.57 -4.60 -8.28
CA ILE A 47 -14.03 -4.32 -9.62
C ILE A 47 -14.45 -2.94 -10.10
N ARG A 48 -15.75 -2.58 -9.97
CA ARG A 48 -16.25 -1.27 -10.37
C ARG A 48 -15.64 -0.12 -9.57
N ILE A 49 -15.46 -0.31 -8.26
CA ILE A 49 -14.79 0.69 -7.41
C ILE A 49 -13.37 0.91 -7.95
N LEU A 50 -12.64 -0.17 -8.23
CA LEU A 50 -11.29 -0.07 -8.76
C LEU A 50 -11.26 0.63 -10.12
N GLU A 51 -12.14 0.24 -11.06
CA GLU A 51 -12.27 0.87 -12.38
C GLU A 51 -12.59 2.37 -12.27
N LEU A 52 -13.52 2.75 -11.37
CA LEU A 52 -13.88 4.15 -11.12
C LEU A 52 -12.72 4.96 -10.54
N LEU A 53 -11.99 4.40 -9.58
CA LEU A 53 -10.85 5.07 -8.95
C LEU A 53 -9.67 5.20 -9.92
N LEU A 54 -9.41 4.20 -10.75
CA LEU A 54 -8.38 4.24 -11.80
C LEU A 54 -8.74 5.27 -12.87
N ALA A 55 -10.00 5.31 -13.32
CA ALA A 55 -10.46 6.32 -14.28
C ALA A 55 -10.31 7.76 -13.76
N ASN A 56 -10.30 7.95 -12.44
CA ASN A 56 -10.08 9.23 -11.76
C ASN A 56 -8.72 9.26 -11.04
N GLU A 57 -7.69 8.65 -11.63
CA GLU A 57 -6.35 8.61 -11.05
C GLU A 57 -5.86 10.03 -10.68
N GLY A 58 -5.29 10.16 -9.48
CA GLY A 58 -4.82 11.43 -8.94
C GLY A 58 -5.92 12.37 -8.44
N GLN A 59 -7.20 12.01 -8.59
CA GLN A 59 -8.34 12.80 -8.13
C GLN A 59 -9.06 12.13 -6.96
N VAL A 60 -9.65 12.96 -6.09
CA VAL A 60 -10.42 12.47 -4.94
C VAL A 60 -11.84 12.17 -5.38
N VAL A 61 -12.23 10.89 -5.34
CA VAL A 61 -13.59 10.44 -5.63
C VAL A 61 -14.41 10.43 -4.33
N PRO A 62 -15.53 11.18 -4.25
CA PRO A 62 -16.36 11.23 -3.06
C PRO A 62 -17.03 9.88 -2.75
N ARG A 63 -17.30 9.62 -1.46
CA ARG A 63 -17.96 8.39 -1.01
C ARG A 63 -19.32 8.19 -1.68
N ASP A 64 -20.12 9.25 -1.74
CA ASP A 64 -21.47 9.21 -2.32
C ASP A 64 -21.45 8.83 -3.80
N VAL A 65 -20.45 9.31 -4.54
CA VAL A 65 -20.26 8.98 -5.96
C VAL A 65 -19.91 7.50 -6.10
N ILE A 66 -18.99 6.98 -5.28
CA ILE A 66 -18.60 5.56 -5.32
C ILE A 66 -19.79 4.67 -4.98
N LEU A 67 -20.54 5.01 -3.93
CA LEU A 67 -21.74 4.27 -3.51
C LEU A 67 -22.78 4.24 -4.64
N LYS A 68 -23.04 5.38 -5.27
CA LYS A 68 -24.02 5.52 -6.35
C LYS A 68 -23.63 4.74 -7.62
N GLU A 69 -22.40 4.89 -8.07
CA GLU A 69 -21.92 4.32 -9.34
C GLU A 69 -21.67 2.80 -9.23
N CYS A 70 -21.09 2.35 -8.11
CA CYS A 70 -20.71 0.95 -7.97
C CYS A 70 -21.92 0.07 -7.63
N TRP A 71 -22.86 0.59 -6.83
CA TRP A 71 -24.08 -0.11 -6.39
C TRP A 71 -25.35 0.43 -7.06
N LYS A 72 -25.39 0.47 -8.41
CA LYS A 72 -26.56 0.78 -9.28
C LYS A 72 -27.96 0.64 -8.62
N GLY A 73 -28.35 1.61 -7.80
CA GLY A 73 -29.66 1.64 -7.10
C GLY A 73 -29.85 0.74 -5.88
N ARG A 74 -28.79 0.11 -5.31
CA ARG A 74 -28.89 -0.56 -4.00
C ARG A 74 -28.46 0.41 -2.89
N VAL A 75 -29.29 0.49 -1.85
CA VAL A 75 -28.94 1.21 -0.62
C VAL A 75 -27.90 0.38 0.13
N VAL A 76 -26.66 0.86 0.15
CA VAL A 76 -25.57 0.29 0.95
C VAL A 76 -24.95 1.37 1.81
N THR A 77 -24.35 0.97 2.93
CA THR A 77 -23.80 1.90 3.92
C THR A 77 -22.30 2.12 3.69
N ASP A 78 -21.74 3.16 4.31
CA ASP A 78 -20.29 3.40 4.33
C ASP A 78 -19.49 2.19 4.82
N ASN A 79 -20.08 1.35 5.67
CA ASN A 79 -19.44 0.11 6.13
C ASN A 79 -19.19 -0.86 4.97
N SER A 80 -20.14 -0.99 4.04
CA SER A 80 -19.98 -1.82 2.84
C SER A 80 -18.86 -1.31 1.94
N LEU A 81 -18.77 0.01 1.78
CA LEU A 81 -17.67 0.65 1.04
C LEU A 81 -16.32 0.40 1.72
N ASN A 82 -16.24 0.58 3.04
CA ASN A 82 -15.03 0.33 3.81
C ASN A 82 -14.54 -1.12 3.69
N VAL A 83 -15.46 -2.09 3.78
CA VAL A 83 -15.13 -3.51 3.61
C VAL A 83 -14.63 -3.79 2.19
N ALA A 84 -15.28 -3.25 1.16
CA ALA A 84 -14.86 -3.42 -0.23
C ALA A 84 -13.46 -2.80 -0.48
N ILE A 85 -13.21 -1.59 0.02
CA ILE A 85 -11.91 -0.92 -0.08
C ILE A 85 -10.83 -1.70 0.67
N LYS A 86 -11.12 -2.22 1.87
CA LYS A 86 -10.19 -3.05 2.62
C LYS A 86 -9.81 -4.30 1.83
N LYS A 87 -10.80 -4.99 1.27
CA LYS A 87 -10.55 -6.19 0.46
C LYS A 87 -9.74 -5.87 -0.79
N LEU A 88 -10.03 -4.77 -1.48
CA LEU A 88 -9.21 -4.30 -2.62
C LEU A 88 -7.76 -4.03 -2.20
N ARG A 89 -7.54 -3.37 -1.06
CA ARG A 89 -6.18 -3.13 -0.54
C ARG A 89 -5.46 -4.44 -0.24
N ASP A 90 -6.12 -5.40 0.39
CA ASP A 90 -5.52 -6.69 0.72
C ASP A 90 -5.14 -7.46 -0.56
N MET A 91 -6.02 -7.46 -1.57
CA MET A 91 -5.77 -8.08 -2.87
C MET A 91 -4.62 -7.41 -3.62
N LEU A 92 -4.56 -6.08 -3.65
CA LEU A 92 -3.47 -5.33 -4.29
C LEU A 92 -2.15 -5.53 -3.55
N ASN A 93 -2.16 -5.50 -2.22
CA ASN A 93 -0.98 -5.73 -1.38
C ASN A 93 -0.40 -7.13 -1.59
N HIS A 94 -1.25 -8.16 -1.74
CA HIS A 94 -0.81 -9.52 -2.06
C HIS A 94 -0.01 -9.60 -3.38
N HIS A 95 -0.26 -8.68 -4.31
CA HIS A 95 0.43 -8.61 -5.60
C HIS A 95 1.56 -7.58 -5.63
N GLY A 96 1.99 -7.06 -4.47
CA GLY A 96 3.08 -6.10 -4.35
C GLY A 96 2.67 -4.64 -4.56
N TYR A 97 1.39 -4.39 -4.81
CA TYR A 97 0.84 -3.04 -5.02
C TYR A 97 0.40 -2.43 -3.69
N LYS A 98 1.36 -1.87 -2.94
CA LYS A 98 1.11 -1.24 -1.65
C LYS A 98 0.66 0.21 -1.80
N GLU A 99 -0.21 0.63 -0.89
CA GLU A 99 -0.62 2.04 -0.70
C GLU A 99 -1.21 2.75 -1.94
N ILE A 100 -1.66 2.00 -2.95
CA ILE A 100 -2.28 2.58 -4.15
C ILE A 100 -3.55 3.36 -3.82
N ILE A 101 -4.39 2.83 -2.92
CA ILE A 101 -5.68 3.44 -2.55
C ILE A 101 -5.53 4.23 -1.24
N THR A 102 -5.48 5.56 -1.35
CA THR A 102 -5.38 6.50 -0.23
C THR A 102 -6.76 6.96 0.23
N THR A 103 -7.00 6.96 1.55
CA THR A 103 -8.20 7.56 2.14
C THR A 103 -7.96 9.04 2.40
N ILE A 104 -8.81 9.91 1.86
CA ILE A 104 -8.82 11.33 2.19
C ILE A 104 -9.96 11.59 3.18
N THR A 105 -9.60 11.98 4.40
CA THR A 105 -10.53 12.26 5.50
C THR A 105 -11.57 13.29 5.06
N LYS A 106 -12.85 13.03 5.35
CA LYS A 106 -14.03 13.85 4.97
C LYS A 106 -14.30 14.03 3.47
N GLN A 107 -13.42 13.60 2.57
CA GLN A 107 -13.62 13.80 1.13
C GLN A 107 -13.92 12.48 0.40
N GLY A 108 -13.13 11.42 0.61
CA GLY A 108 -13.35 10.15 -0.09
C GLY A 108 -12.09 9.34 -0.28
N TYR A 109 -11.91 8.79 -1.47
CA TYR A 109 -10.78 7.92 -1.82
C TYR A 109 -10.10 8.41 -3.08
N MET A 110 -8.79 8.18 -3.16
CA MET A 110 -7.97 8.54 -4.30
C MET A 110 -7.04 7.39 -4.63
N VAL A 111 -6.80 7.17 -5.92
CA VAL A 111 -5.78 6.24 -6.41
C VAL A 111 -4.61 7.01 -6.98
N LYS A 112 -3.39 6.57 -6.66
CA LYS A 112 -2.15 7.14 -7.21
C LYS A 112 -1.17 6.00 -7.51
N LEU A 113 -0.86 5.75 -8.78
CA LEU A 113 0.02 4.64 -9.20
C LEU A 113 1.52 4.97 -9.05
N GLU A 114 1.85 6.22 -8.71
CA GLU A 114 3.21 6.73 -8.49
C GLU A 114 4.01 5.99 -7.39
N HIS A 115 3.34 5.35 -6.42
CA HIS A 115 4.00 4.60 -5.32
C HIS A 115 4.13 3.10 -5.57
N SER A 116 3.89 2.60 -6.79
CA SER A 116 3.92 1.17 -7.12
C SER A 116 5.28 0.47 -6.97
N LYS A 117 6.36 1.20 -6.64
CA LYS A 117 7.67 0.65 -6.26
C LYS A 117 8.12 1.06 -4.85
N ILE A 118 7.27 1.00 -3.82
CA ILE A 118 7.81 1.03 -2.45
C ILE A 118 8.46 -0.33 -2.15
N ARG A 119 9.80 -0.31 -2.14
CA ARG A 119 10.70 -1.28 -1.51
C ARG A 119 10.02 -1.98 -0.32
N GLU A 120 10.16 -3.29 -0.29
CA GLU A 120 9.75 -4.16 0.82
C GLU A 120 10.02 -3.51 2.19
N PRO A 121 9.09 -3.57 3.17
CA PRO A 121 9.42 -3.16 4.54
C PRO A 121 10.67 -3.95 4.94
N PRO A 122 11.69 -3.31 5.56
CA PRO A 122 12.91 -4.02 5.91
C PRO A 122 12.52 -5.28 6.68
N PRO A 123 12.99 -6.48 6.29
CA PRO A 123 12.76 -7.64 7.12
C PRO A 123 13.24 -7.27 8.52
N ASN A 124 12.48 -7.64 9.54
CA ASN A 124 12.79 -7.29 10.92
C ASN A 124 14.11 -7.96 11.32
N TYR A 125 15.25 -7.35 10.96
CA TYR A 125 16.60 -7.81 11.24
C TYR A 125 16.85 -7.85 12.74
N ALA A 126 16.05 -7.15 13.55
CA ALA A 126 16.05 -7.32 15.00
C ALA A 126 15.78 -8.78 15.40
N LYS A 127 14.79 -9.45 14.78
CA LYS A 127 14.51 -10.87 15.07
C LYS A 127 15.55 -11.80 14.46
N LEU A 128 16.05 -11.48 13.26
CA LEU A 128 17.07 -12.29 12.58
C LEU A 128 18.43 -12.20 13.28
N CYS A 129 18.85 -11.02 13.71
CA CYS A 129 20.06 -10.80 14.49
C CYS A 129 19.98 -11.47 15.86
N LEU A 130 18.85 -11.34 16.58
CA LEU A 130 18.68 -12.04 17.86
C LEU A 130 18.77 -13.56 17.69
N TYR A 131 18.21 -14.10 16.60
CA TYR A 131 18.29 -15.52 16.29
C TYR A 131 19.73 -15.95 15.95
N VAL A 132 20.45 -15.21 15.10
CA VAL A 132 21.84 -15.51 14.74
C VAL A 132 22.78 -15.36 15.94
N VAL A 133 22.61 -14.33 16.75
CA VAL A 133 23.39 -14.13 17.99
C VAL A 133 23.13 -15.24 18.99
N SER A 134 21.87 -15.68 19.12
CA SER A 134 21.52 -16.83 19.94
C SER A 134 22.25 -18.10 19.48
N ILE A 135 22.25 -18.39 18.18
CA ILE A 135 22.93 -19.57 17.63
C ILE A 135 24.44 -19.49 17.89
N ILE A 136 25.07 -18.36 17.57
CA ILE A 136 26.52 -18.19 17.77
C ILE A 136 26.87 -18.36 19.25
N CYS A 137 26.10 -17.76 20.17
CA CYS A 137 26.33 -17.89 21.60
C CYS A 137 26.24 -19.35 22.08
N THR A 138 25.23 -20.10 21.62
CA THR A 138 25.09 -21.52 21.98
C THR A 138 26.27 -22.38 21.49
N VAL A 139 26.75 -22.15 20.27
CA VAL A 139 27.89 -22.89 19.72
C VAL A 139 29.18 -22.56 20.48
N VAL A 140 29.42 -21.27 20.78
CA VAL A 140 30.60 -20.83 21.54
C VAL A 140 30.60 -21.44 22.95
N LEU A 141 29.44 -21.45 23.63
CA LEU A 141 29.33 -22.04 24.97
C LEU A 141 29.60 -23.55 24.97
N LEU A 142 29.14 -24.29 23.95
CA LEU A 142 29.43 -25.72 23.82
C LEU A 142 30.91 -26.01 23.60
N LEU A 143 31.56 -25.23 22.72
CA LEU A 143 33.01 -25.37 22.46
C LEU A 143 33.84 -25.06 23.71
N LEU A 144 33.47 -24.02 24.47
CA LEU A 144 34.14 -23.69 25.73
C LEU A 144 33.96 -24.80 26.77
N ALA A 145 32.78 -25.41 26.86
CA ALA A 145 32.53 -26.52 27.77
C ALA A 145 33.39 -27.75 27.42
N GLU A 146 33.52 -28.09 26.13
CA GLU A 146 34.41 -29.17 25.68
C GLU A 146 35.88 -28.91 26.01
N ILE A 147 36.36 -27.67 25.80
CA ILE A 147 37.74 -27.28 26.12
C ILE A 147 38.00 -27.34 27.64
N LEU A 148 37.06 -26.85 28.45
CA LEU A 148 37.16 -26.89 29.91
C LEU A 148 37.17 -28.34 30.43
N LEU A 149 36.32 -29.21 29.86
CA LEU A 149 36.30 -30.63 30.21
C LEU A 149 37.63 -31.32 29.85
N HIS A 150 38.23 -30.99 28.71
CA HIS A 150 39.51 -31.54 28.29
C HIS A 150 40.67 -31.04 29.18
N ASN A 151 40.63 -29.79 29.63
CA ASN A 151 41.63 -29.24 30.55
C ASN A 151 41.57 -29.89 31.94
N GLU A 152 40.37 -30.10 32.49
CA GLU A 152 40.17 -30.80 33.76
C GLU A 152 40.63 -32.27 33.70
N LEU A 153 40.33 -32.98 32.59
CA LEU A 153 40.82 -34.35 32.38
C LEU A 153 42.35 -34.41 32.27
N CYS A 154 42.98 -33.44 31.59
CA CYS A 154 44.43 -33.33 31.55
C CYS A 154 45.04 -32.99 32.92
N TYR A 155 44.34 -32.21 33.75
CA TYR A 155 44.79 -31.86 35.10
C TYR A 155 44.73 -33.05 36.07
N LEU A 156 43.74 -33.95 35.94
CA LEU A 156 43.61 -35.12 36.83
C LEU A 156 44.49 -36.33 36.42
N LEU A 157 45.02 -36.35 35.19
CA LEU A 157 45.90 -37.41 34.67
C LEU A 157 47.40 -37.09 34.79
N SER A 158 47.77 -35.89 35.26
CA SER A 158 49.16 -35.45 35.51
C SER A 158 49.50 -35.47 36.99
#